data_AF-A0A1U7CNG5-F1
#
_entry.id   AF-A0A1U7CNG5-F1
#
_cell.length_a   1.000
_cell.length_b   1.000
_cell.length_c   1.000
_cell.angle_alpha   90.00
_cell.angle_beta   90.00
_cell.angle_gamma   90.00
#
_symmetry.space_group_name_H-M   'P 1'
#
loop_
_entity.id
_entity.type
_entity.pdbx_description
1 polymer ?
#
loop_
_entity_poly.entity_id
_entity_poly.type
_entity_poly.pdbx_seq_one_letter_code
_entity_poly.pdbx_strand_id
1 'polypeptide(L)'
;MSITFTRATSISSSSGGPTLSGNVADVGSSAITIDQSFGASIVNQALPLTLTVANLQSLFLVSDRGCTIKTNGTATNEVQTITVTGTPTGGSFALSFKGAVTTPVAYNGSASDVQTALQALSTIGAGNVTCTGGPFPGASVACTFAGTLAATNTPQITAGGGLTGGTSPVATVTTTTAGKPSDVIVLQPGIPLAWSLSGSINPSPFTVDVTTLYVSTTVACRLRGLFLTN
;
A
#
# COMPACT_ATOMS: atom_id res chain seq x y z
N MET A 1 -33.23 -24.81 20.96
CA MET A 1 -32.76 -25.42 19.69
C MET A 1 -31.37 -24.87 19.45
N SER A 2 -30.33 -25.66 19.76
CA SER A 2 -28.94 -25.20 19.76
C SER A 2 -28.38 -25.36 18.35
N ILE A 3 -27.88 -24.28 17.75
CA ILE A 3 -27.23 -24.32 16.43
C ILE A 3 -25.79 -24.75 16.65
N THR A 4 -25.51 -26.03 16.42
CA THR A 4 -24.15 -26.58 16.41
C THR A 4 -23.44 -26.12 15.15
N PHE A 5 -22.47 -25.21 15.28
CA PHE A 5 -21.57 -24.85 14.19
C PHE A 5 -20.69 -26.06 13.84
N THR A 6 -21.08 -26.79 12.80
CA THR A 6 -20.26 -27.87 12.25
C THR A 6 -19.35 -27.25 11.19
N ARG A 7 -18.06 -27.09 11.53
CA ARG A 7 -16.88 -26.95 10.65
C ARG A 7 -17.22 -26.61 9.19
N ALA A 8 -17.39 -25.33 8.86
CA ALA A 8 -17.56 -24.90 7.48
C ALA A 8 -16.23 -25.06 6.71
N THR A 9 -15.97 -26.27 6.24
CA THR A 9 -14.84 -26.62 5.35
C THR A 9 -15.25 -26.60 3.87
N SER A 10 -16.54 -26.42 3.58
CA SER A 10 -17.07 -26.10 2.26
C SER A 10 -18.52 -25.61 2.35
N ILE A 11 -18.92 -24.70 1.45
CA ILE A 11 -20.34 -24.43 1.14
C ILE A 11 -20.59 -24.94 -0.28
N SER A 12 -21.50 -25.90 -0.42
CA SER A 12 -21.99 -26.37 -1.72
C SER A 12 -22.93 -25.33 -2.33
N SER A 13 -22.71 -24.97 -3.58
CA SER A 13 -23.62 -24.09 -4.31
C SER A 13 -24.94 -24.82 -4.61
N SER A 14 -26.07 -24.13 -4.47
CA SER A 14 -27.41 -24.63 -4.85
C SER A 14 -27.59 -24.82 -6.37
N SER A 15 -26.55 -24.59 -7.17
CA SER A 15 -26.59 -24.56 -8.65
C SER A 15 -25.45 -25.34 -9.33
N GLY A 16 -24.78 -26.26 -8.63
CA GLY A 16 -23.86 -27.23 -9.27
C GLY A 16 -22.48 -26.70 -9.67
N GLY A 17 -22.01 -25.59 -9.07
CA GLY A 17 -20.62 -25.10 -9.19
C GLY A 17 -19.65 -25.74 -8.18
N PRO A 18 -18.32 -25.56 -8.38
CA PRO A 18 -17.28 -26.17 -7.54
C PRO A 18 -17.41 -25.73 -6.07
N THR A 19 -17.12 -26.66 -5.15
CA THR A 19 -17.09 -26.41 -3.70
C THR A 19 -16.00 -25.39 -3.38
N LEU A 20 -16.39 -24.29 -2.74
CA LEU A 20 -15.48 -23.27 -2.23
C LEU A 20 -14.81 -23.84 -0.96
N SER A 21 -13.48 -24.00 -0.93
CA SER A 21 -12.77 -24.52 0.25
C SER A 21 -11.47 -23.72 0.49
N GLY A 22 -11.19 -23.41 1.76
CA GLY A 22 -9.93 -22.82 2.23
C GLY A 22 -8.93 -23.89 2.68
N ASN A 23 -7.74 -23.48 3.12
CA ASN A 23 -6.78 -24.40 3.73
C ASN A 23 -7.37 -24.97 5.04
N VAL A 24 -7.40 -26.29 5.18
CA VAL A 24 -8.00 -27.02 6.32
C VAL A 24 -7.27 -26.76 7.64
N ALA A 25 -6.07 -26.17 7.60
CA ALA A 25 -5.27 -25.81 8.77
C ALA A 25 -5.64 -24.46 9.41
N ASP A 26 -6.22 -23.51 8.64
CA ASP A 26 -6.61 -22.19 9.14
C ASP A 26 -8.07 -22.21 9.60
N VAL A 27 -8.30 -22.03 10.91
CA VAL A 27 -9.64 -21.96 11.50
C VAL A 27 -9.92 -20.53 11.93
N GLY A 28 -10.94 -19.90 11.35
CA GLY A 28 -11.47 -18.61 11.80
C GLY A 28 -12.68 -18.75 12.71
N SER A 29 -12.87 -17.82 13.64
CA SER A 29 -14.06 -17.71 14.49
C SER A 29 -15.28 -17.13 13.77
N SER A 30 -15.07 -16.47 12.63
CA SER A 30 -16.10 -15.81 11.82
C SER A 30 -15.85 -16.04 10.32
N ALA A 31 -16.93 -15.96 9.54
CA ALA A 31 -16.88 -16.06 8.09
C ALA A 31 -17.63 -14.89 7.44
N ILE A 32 -17.00 -14.25 6.46
CA ILE A 32 -17.63 -13.24 5.61
C ILE A 32 -17.75 -13.81 4.21
N THR A 33 -18.91 -13.67 3.58
CA THR A 33 -19.20 -14.22 2.25
C THR A 33 -19.58 -13.12 1.28
N ILE A 34 -19.20 -13.31 0.02
CA ILE A 34 -19.65 -12.51 -1.13
C ILE A 34 -20.32 -13.48 -2.09
N ASP A 35 -21.50 -13.12 -2.58
CA ASP A 35 -22.13 -13.74 -3.75
C ASP A 35 -22.97 -12.67 -4.45
N GLN A 36 -22.35 -11.99 -5.42
CA GLN A 36 -22.91 -10.80 -6.05
C GLN A 36 -22.78 -10.91 -7.56
N SER A 37 -23.83 -10.55 -8.29
CA SER A 37 -23.82 -10.47 -9.75
C SER A 37 -23.66 -9.03 -10.20
N PHE A 38 -22.75 -8.81 -11.15
CA PHE A 38 -22.41 -7.52 -11.72
C PHE A 38 -22.75 -7.51 -13.21
N GLY A 39 -23.27 -6.37 -13.69
CA GLY A 39 -23.52 -6.15 -15.12
C GLY A 39 -22.21 -6.09 -15.93
N ALA A 40 -22.33 -5.95 -17.24
CA ALA A 40 -21.18 -5.68 -18.11
C ALA A 40 -20.75 -4.22 -18.04
N SER A 41 -19.48 -3.93 -18.35
CA SER A 41 -18.91 -2.57 -18.40
C SER A 41 -19.05 -1.76 -17.11
N ILE A 42 -19.07 -2.44 -15.96
CA ILE A 42 -19.13 -1.79 -14.66
C ILE A 42 -17.75 -1.25 -14.30
N VAL A 43 -17.70 -0.02 -13.78
CA VAL A 43 -16.44 0.61 -13.34
C VAL A 43 -16.56 0.97 -11.86
N ASN A 44 -15.65 0.42 -11.06
CA ASN A 44 -15.51 0.67 -9.62
C ASN A 44 -16.85 0.69 -8.85
N GLN A 45 -17.74 -0.27 -9.10
CA GLN A 45 -18.97 -0.37 -8.31
C GLN A 45 -18.60 -0.79 -6.88
N ALA A 46 -19.04 0.01 -5.92
CA ALA A 46 -18.78 -0.23 -4.51
C ALA A 46 -19.57 -1.45 -4.00
N LEU A 47 -18.87 -2.34 -3.33
CA LEU A 47 -19.38 -3.45 -2.55
C LEU A 47 -18.87 -3.27 -1.12
N PRO A 48 -19.70 -2.72 -0.21
CA PRO A 48 -19.31 -2.54 1.19
C PRO A 48 -18.92 -3.88 1.82
N LEU A 49 -17.74 -3.91 2.46
CA LEU A 49 -17.17 -5.11 3.08
C LEU A 49 -16.14 -4.68 4.12
N THR A 50 -16.38 -4.97 5.39
CA THR A 50 -15.40 -4.71 6.46
C THR A 50 -14.54 -5.94 6.70
N LEU A 51 -13.24 -5.81 6.53
CA LEU A 51 -12.21 -6.81 6.77
C LEU A 51 -11.01 -6.16 7.45
N THR A 52 -10.66 -6.65 8.64
CA THR A 52 -9.41 -6.29 9.30
C THR A 52 -8.34 -7.31 8.90
N VAL A 53 -7.24 -6.86 8.29
CA VAL A 53 -6.23 -7.78 7.73
C VAL A 53 -5.54 -8.59 8.82
N ALA A 54 -5.34 -8.00 10.01
CA ALA A 54 -4.78 -8.70 11.17
C ALA A 54 -5.65 -9.90 11.64
N ASN A 55 -6.94 -9.89 11.32
CA ASN A 55 -7.85 -10.96 11.71
C ASN A 55 -8.03 -12.01 10.60
N LEU A 56 -7.61 -11.73 9.36
CA LEU A 56 -7.83 -12.63 8.22
C LEU A 56 -6.99 -13.92 8.38
N GLN A 57 -7.68 -15.06 8.44
CA GLN A 57 -7.09 -16.39 8.54
C GLN A 57 -6.91 -17.02 7.17
N SER A 58 -7.94 -16.91 6.32
CA SER A 58 -7.88 -17.37 4.94
C SER A 58 -8.90 -16.65 4.07
N LEU A 59 -8.64 -16.66 2.77
CA LEU A 59 -9.45 -16.05 1.74
C LEU A 59 -9.56 -16.99 0.54
N PHE A 60 -10.76 -17.01 -0.03
CA PHE A 60 -11.02 -17.56 -1.34
C PHE A 60 -11.87 -16.58 -2.14
N LEU A 61 -11.44 -16.21 -3.35
CA LEU A 61 -12.18 -15.37 -4.29
C LEU A 61 -12.26 -16.04 -5.64
N VAL A 62 -13.42 -16.03 -6.27
CA VAL A 62 -13.60 -16.54 -7.62
C VAL A 62 -14.65 -15.73 -8.36
N SER A 63 -14.43 -15.54 -9.66
CA SER A 63 -15.46 -15.04 -10.55
C SER A 63 -15.66 -16.02 -11.71
N ASP A 64 -16.88 -16.09 -12.24
CA ASP A 64 -17.18 -16.88 -13.44
C ASP A 64 -16.62 -16.26 -14.73
N ARG A 65 -16.24 -14.97 -14.69
CA ARG A 65 -15.67 -14.20 -15.80
C ARG A 65 -14.53 -13.30 -15.30
N GLY A 66 -13.89 -12.59 -16.22
CA GLY A 66 -12.83 -11.63 -15.90
C GLY A 66 -13.40 -10.48 -15.08
N CYS A 67 -12.87 -10.29 -13.87
CA CYS A 67 -13.31 -9.27 -12.94
C CYS A 67 -12.09 -8.67 -12.22
N THR A 68 -12.05 -7.35 -12.11
CA THR A 68 -11.01 -6.65 -11.35
C THR A 68 -11.61 -6.14 -10.05
N ILE A 69 -10.98 -6.48 -8.94
CA ILE A 69 -11.32 -6.00 -7.60
C ILE A 69 -10.22 -5.04 -7.16
N LYS A 70 -10.62 -3.91 -6.60
CA LYS A 70 -9.74 -3.00 -5.87
C LYS A 70 -10.24 -2.89 -4.45
N THR A 71 -9.36 -2.77 -3.47
CA THR A 71 -9.76 -2.42 -2.11
C THR A 71 -9.80 -0.90 -1.92
N ASN A 72 -10.43 -0.45 -0.84
CA ASN A 72 -10.29 0.89 -0.30
C ASN A 72 -8.90 1.15 0.34
N GLY A 73 -7.91 0.29 0.14
CA GLY A 73 -6.53 0.68 0.39
C GLY A 73 -6.21 1.85 -0.52
N THR A 74 -6.26 3.08 0.01
CA THR A 74 -5.80 4.25 -0.73
C THR A 74 -4.34 4.03 -1.01
N ALA A 75 -3.97 4.01 -2.29
CA ALA A 75 -2.57 4.11 -2.66
C ALA A 75 -2.02 5.37 -1.98
N THR A 76 -1.06 5.19 -1.07
CA THR A 76 -0.39 6.30 -0.41
C THR A 76 0.99 6.44 -1.02
N ASN A 77 1.32 7.64 -1.46
CA ASN A 77 2.70 7.94 -1.81
C ASN A 77 3.53 8.04 -0.54
N GLU A 78 4.77 7.56 -0.63
CA GLU A 78 5.76 7.71 0.43
C GLU A 78 6.06 9.20 0.65
N VAL A 79 6.07 9.64 1.91
CA VAL A 79 6.50 10.98 2.31
C VAL A 79 7.60 10.87 3.34
N GLN A 80 8.77 11.37 2.98
CA GLN A 80 9.91 11.50 3.89
C GLN A 80 10.15 12.99 4.18
N THR A 81 10.24 13.33 5.46
CA THR A 81 10.40 14.70 5.93
C THR A 81 11.83 14.92 6.39
N ILE A 82 12.45 15.96 5.83
CA ILE A 82 13.79 16.41 6.16
C ILE A 82 13.66 17.57 7.14
N THR A 83 14.42 17.53 8.24
CA THR A 83 14.46 18.59 9.25
C THR A 83 15.91 18.97 9.53
N VAL A 84 16.17 20.27 9.66
CA VAL A 84 17.45 20.81 10.10
C VAL A 84 17.28 21.44 11.48
N THR A 85 18.05 21.00 12.46
CA THR A 85 18.02 21.51 13.85
C THR A 85 19.37 22.12 14.24
N GLY A 86 19.45 22.69 15.45
CA GLY A 86 20.68 23.31 15.98
C GLY A 86 21.04 24.66 15.37
N THR A 87 20.10 25.29 14.65
CA THR A 87 20.20 26.66 14.10
C THR A 87 21.55 26.97 13.42
N PRO A 88 21.96 26.18 12.40
CA PRO A 88 23.19 26.45 11.68
C PRO A 88 23.18 27.86 11.08
N THR A 89 24.35 28.49 11.03
CA THR A 89 24.57 29.79 10.39
C THR A 89 25.38 29.67 9.11
N GLY A 90 25.79 28.45 8.74
CA GLY A 90 26.54 28.18 7.52
C GLY A 90 26.67 26.69 7.21
N GLY A 91 27.37 26.42 6.11
CA GLY A 91 27.64 25.06 5.65
C GLY A 91 26.52 24.48 4.77
N SER A 92 26.67 23.21 4.46
CA SER A 92 25.78 22.46 3.58
C SER A 92 25.74 20.99 3.99
N PHE A 93 24.66 20.30 3.63
CA PHE A 93 24.51 18.87 3.84
C PHE A 93 24.18 18.19 2.52
N ALA A 94 24.46 16.89 2.40
CA ALA A 94 24.12 16.11 1.22
C ALA A 94 23.10 15.04 1.58
N LEU A 95 22.21 14.70 0.64
CA LEU A 95 21.24 13.62 0.81
C LEU A 95 21.71 12.39 0.02
N SER A 96 21.45 11.20 0.55
CA SER A 96 21.76 9.94 -0.14
C SER A 96 20.53 9.05 -0.21
N PHE A 97 20.29 8.47 -1.39
CA PHE A 97 19.19 7.54 -1.64
C PHE A 97 19.68 6.38 -2.52
N LYS A 98 19.53 5.15 -2.00
CA LYS A 98 20.00 3.91 -2.65
C LYS A 98 21.47 3.97 -3.12
N GLY A 99 22.32 4.63 -2.34
CA GLY A 99 23.77 4.75 -2.61
C GLY A 99 24.16 5.90 -3.54
N ALA A 100 23.21 6.63 -4.15
CA ALA A 100 23.49 7.84 -4.91
C ALA A 100 23.40 9.07 -4.00
N VAL A 101 24.35 10.00 -4.12
CA VAL A 101 24.48 11.18 -3.27
C VAL A 101 24.19 12.44 -4.07
N THR A 102 23.39 13.36 -3.51
CA THR A 102 23.03 14.61 -4.18
C THR A 102 24.20 15.58 -4.21
N THR A 103 24.09 16.62 -5.04
CA THR A 103 24.86 17.85 -4.80
C THR A 103 24.51 18.42 -3.42
N PRO A 104 25.44 19.12 -2.73
CA PRO A 104 25.16 19.69 -1.42
C PRO A 104 24.01 20.71 -1.45
N VAL A 105 23.13 20.64 -0.45
CA VAL A 105 22.06 21.62 -0.18
C VAL A 105 22.54 22.53 0.95
N ALA A 106 22.42 23.84 0.76
CA ALA A 106 22.83 24.83 1.77
C ALA A 106 22.02 24.69 3.06
N TYR A 107 22.60 25.13 4.19
CA TYR A 107 21.95 25.09 5.51
C TYR A 107 20.57 25.80 5.56
N ASN A 108 20.36 26.77 4.66
CA ASN A 108 19.13 27.53 4.48
C ASN A 108 18.40 27.22 3.16
N GLY A 109 18.68 26.06 2.57
CA GLY A 109 18.08 25.63 1.31
C GLY A 109 16.56 25.56 1.35
N SER A 110 15.94 25.87 0.21
CA SER A 110 14.50 25.79 -0.02
C SER A 110 14.04 24.38 -0.38
N ALA A 111 12.73 24.14 -0.35
CA ALA A 111 12.16 22.89 -0.84
C ALA A 111 12.48 22.63 -2.32
N SER A 112 12.57 23.68 -3.15
CA SER A 112 12.98 23.57 -4.56
C SER A 112 14.44 23.14 -4.74
N ASP A 113 15.34 23.59 -3.85
CA ASP A 113 16.75 23.16 -3.89
C ASP A 113 16.85 21.67 -3.57
N VAL A 114 16.12 21.22 -2.53
CA VAL A 114 16.03 19.81 -2.15
C VAL A 114 15.43 18.97 -3.28
N GLN A 115 14.32 19.42 -3.89
CA GLN A 115 13.68 18.72 -5.00
C GLN A 115 14.63 18.56 -6.18
N THR A 116 15.31 19.65 -6.58
CA THR A 116 16.26 19.64 -7.68
C THR A 116 17.42 18.68 -7.42
N ALA A 117 17.97 18.73 -6.20
CA ALA A 117 19.06 17.86 -5.78
C ALA A 117 18.65 16.36 -5.80
N LEU A 118 17.46 16.02 -5.30
CA LEU A 118 16.96 14.64 -5.29
C LEU A 118 16.60 14.13 -6.69
N GLN A 119 15.93 14.94 -7.51
CA GLN A 119 15.55 14.55 -8.89
C GLN A 119 16.77 14.36 -9.81
N ALA A 120 17.91 14.98 -9.49
CA ALA A 120 19.17 14.78 -10.22
C ALA A 120 19.81 13.40 -9.98
N LEU A 121 19.40 12.66 -8.95
CA LEU A 121 19.89 11.30 -8.71
C LEU A 121 19.35 10.34 -9.75
N SER A 122 20.20 9.51 -10.34
CA SER A 122 19.78 8.44 -11.26
C SER A 122 18.85 7.40 -10.61
N THR A 123 18.87 7.29 -9.28
CA THR A 123 18.02 6.38 -8.50
C THR A 123 16.63 6.94 -8.19
N ILE A 124 16.40 8.25 -8.41
CA ILE A 124 15.11 8.92 -8.27
C ILE A 124 14.62 9.38 -9.64
N GLY A 125 15.37 10.23 -10.34
CA GLY A 125 15.01 10.78 -11.64
C GLY A 125 13.99 11.92 -11.59
N ALA A 126 13.89 12.65 -12.70
CA ALA A 126 12.99 13.80 -12.82
C ALA A 126 11.51 13.39 -12.69
N GLY A 127 10.74 14.19 -11.96
CA GLY A 127 9.30 13.98 -11.76
C GLY A 127 8.92 12.87 -10.77
N ASN A 128 9.88 12.17 -10.17
CA ASN A 128 9.63 11.06 -9.24
C ASN A 128 9.64 11.46 -7.75
N VAL A 129 9.84 12.75 -7.44
CA VAL A 129 9.71 13.29 -6.09
C VAL A 129 9.29 14.77 -6.15
N THR A 130 8.33 15.16 -5.32
CA THR A 130 7.92 16.56 -5.15
C THR A 130 8.19 16.96 -3.71
N CYS A 131 8.93 18.06 -3.49
CA CYS A 131 9.22 18.54 -2.15
C CYS A 131 8.53 19.88 -1.86
N THR A 132 7.95 20.03 -0.68
CA THR A 132 7.20 21.22 -0.24
C THR A 132 7.57 21.60 1.21
N GLY A 133 7.19 22.82 1.63
CA GLY A 133 7.56 23.36 2.94
C GLY A 133 8.84 24.20 2.90
N GLY A 134 9.65 24.10 3.96
CA GLY A 134 10.88 24.88 4.11
C GLY A 134 10.65 26.40 4.17
N PRO A 135 11.72 27.21 3.98
CA PRO A 135 13.13 26.79 3.89
C PRO A 135 13.71 26.39 5.26
N PHE A 136 14.88 25.75 5.23
CA PHE A 136 15.63 25.44 6.44
C PHE A 136 16.28 26.69 7.07
N PRO A 137 16.67 26.63 8.36
CA PRO A 137 16.22 25.67 9.37
C PRO A 137 14.82 26.00 9.94
N GLY A 138 14.14 27.02 9.42
CA GLY A 138 12.89 27.54 9.97
C GLY A 138 11.68 26.62 9.82
N ALA A 139 11.62 25.82 8.75
CA ALA A 139 10.62 24.79 8.55
C ALA A 139 11.22 23.53 7.93
N SER A 140 10.58 22.39 8.18
CA SER A 140 10.93 21.12 7.55
C SER A 140 10.48 21.09 6.08
N VAL A 141 11.14 20.23 5.29
CA VAL A 141 10.78 19.98 3.89
C VAL A 141 10.22 18.56 3.79
N ALA A 142 8.99 18.43 3.33
CA ALA A 142 8.33 17.15 3.09
C ALA A 142 8.51 16.77 1.61
N CYS A 143 9.12 15.61 1.35
CA CYS A 143 9.34 15.08 0.01
C CYS A 143 8.43 13.87 -0.24
N THR A 144 7.47 14.05 -1.16
CA THR A 144 6.52 13.02 -1.58
C THR A 144 7.03 12.33 -2.83
N PHE A 145 7.26 11.02 -2.76
CA PHE A 145 7.66 10.22 -3.92
C PHE A 145 6.48 10.02 -4.89
N ALA A 146 6.77 10.07 -6.18
CA ALA A 146 5.78 10.07 -7.25
C ALA A 146 6.31 9.31 -8.47
N GLY A 147 5.55 9.34 -9.57
CA GLY A 147 5.91 8.70 -10.84
C GLY A 147 6.24 7.22 -10.66
N THR A 148 7.43 6.79 -11.05
CA THR A 148 7.86 5.39 -10.93
C THR A 148 8.13 4.94 -9.50
N LEU A 149 8.17 5.86 -8.54
CA LEU A 149 8.32 5.60 -7.10
C LEU A 149 7.01 5.83 -6.33
N ALA A 150 5.91 6.15 -7.02
CA ALA A 150 4.60 6.31 -6.42
C ALA A 150 4.14 5.01 -5.74
N ALA A 151 3.29 5.15 -4.71
CA ALA A 151 2.63 4.04 -4.04
C ALA A 151 3.56 2.89 -3.57
N THR A 152 4.83 3.19 -3.30
CA THR A 152 5.86 2.22 -2.97
C THR A 152 6.57 2.63 -1.68
N ASN A 153 6.77 1.70 -0.76
CA ASN A 153 7.64 1.94 0.40
C ASN A 153 9.09 1.98 -0.08
N THR A 154 9.75 3.14 0.06
CA THR A 154 11.11 3.34 -0.42
C THR A 154 12.11 3.38 0.73
N PRO A 155 13.38 3.00 0.51
CA PRO A 155 14.41 3.16 1.53
C PRO A 155 14.48 4.61 2.04
N GLN A 156 14.75 4.79 3.33
CA GLN A 156 14.87 6.13 3.89
C GLN A 156 16.08 6.87 3.30
N ILE A 157 15.88 8.13 2.90
CA ILE A 157 16.97 9.05 2.58
C ILE A 157 17.82 9.25 3.82
N THR A 158 19.13 9.26 3.67
CA THR A 158 20.06 9.62 4.76
C THR A 158 20.67 10.98 4.48
N ALA A 159 20.82 11.81 5.50
CA ALA A 159 21.51 13.10 5.40
C ALA A 159 22.96 12.97 5.93
N GLY A 160 23.92 13.45 5.15
CA GLY A 160 25.32 13.58 5.52
C GLY A 160 25.67 15.00 5.96
N GLY A 161 26.53 15.13 6.96
CA GLY A 161 26.85 16.40 7.63
C GLY A 161 27.65 17.42 6.80
N GLY A 162 27.99 18.53 7.46
CA GLY A 162 28.66 19.70 6.86
C GLY A 162 28.01 21.03 7.25
N LEU A 163 26.97 20.98 8.11
CA LEU A 163 26.39 22.16 8.75
C LEU A 163 27.33 22.73 9.80
N THR A 164 27.38 24.07 9.91
CA THR A 164 28.27 24.79 10.83
C THR A 164 27.55 25.95 11.51
N GLY A 165 28.11 26.41 12.63
CA GLY A 165 27.49 27.40 13.50
C GLY A 165 26.32 26.85 14.31
N GLY A 166 25.77 27.66 15.21
CA GLY A 166 24.68 27.24 16.09
C GLY A 166 25.07 26.19 17.14
N THR A 167 24.08 25.44 17.63
CA THR A 167 24.22 24.44 18.70
C THR A 167 24.05 23.03 18.17
N SER A 168 25.18 22.40 17.79
CA SER A 168 25.22 21.02 17.26
C SER A 168 24.25 20.80 16.09
N PRO A 169 24.42 21.54 14.97
CA PRO A 169 23.48 21.49 13.87
C PRO A 169 23.49 20.12 13.18
N VAL A 170 22.30 19.61 12.88
CA VAL A 170 22.14 18.31 12.21
C VAL A 170 20.95 18.34 11.26
N ALA A 171 21.11 17.66 10.13
CA ALA A 171 20.01 17.33 9.23
C ALA A 171 19.57 15.89 9.49
N THR A 172 18.28 15.67 9.69
CA THR A 172 17.69 14.35 9.89
C THR A 172 16.57 14.13 8.90
N VAL A 173 16.31 12.86 8.57
CA VAL A 173 15.21 12.47 7.70
C VAL A 173 14.40 11.39 8.38
N THR A 174 13.07 11.52 8.32
CA THR A 174 12.14 10.55 8.87
C THR A 174 11.05 10.25 7.85
N THR A 175 10.72 8.97 7.71
CA THR A 175 9.51 8.54 7.00
C THR A 175 8.26 8.93 7.79
N THR A 176 7.49 9.90 7.28
CA THR A 176 6.27 10.41 7.91
C THR A 176 5.01 9.78 7.33
N THR A 177 5.09 9.20 6.14
CA THR A 177 4.00 8.40 5.54
C THR A 177 4.63 7.31 4.70
N ALA A 178 4.43 6.04 5.08
CA ALA A 178 4.91 4.92 4.28
C ALA A 178 4.09 4.78 2.98
N GLY A 179 4.77 4.57 1.87
CA GLY A 179 4.16 4.32 0.58
C GLY A 179 3.57 2.91 0.49
N LYS A 180 2.37 2.77 -0.09
CA LYS A 180 1.76 1.45 -0.34
C LYS A 180 0.84 1.50 -1.57
N PRO A 181 0.73 0.40 -2.34
CA PRO A 181 -0.19 0.33 -3.47
C PRO A 181 -1.64 0.21 -3.00
N SER A 182 -2.59 0.51 -3.89
CA SER A 182 -3.94 -0.04 -3.77
C SER A 182 -3.88 -1.53 -4.12
N ASP A 183 -4.47 -2.39 -3.30
CA ASP A 183 -4.51 -3.81 -3.62
C ASP A 183 -5.40 -4.01 -4.87
N VAL A 184 -4.80 -4.47 -5.96
CA VAL A 184 -5.50 -4.81 -7.21
C VAL A 184 -5.48 -6.31 -7.38
N ILE A 185 -6.66 -6.90 -7.43
CA ILE A 185 -6.86 -8.33 -7.66
C ILE A 185 -7.54 -8.50 -9.01
N VAL A 186 -6.87 -9.16 -9.94
CA VAL A 186 -7.44 -9.51 -11.24
C VAL A 186 -7.82 -10.99 -11.21
N LEU A 187 -9.12 -11.27 -11.22
CA LEU A 187 -9.63 -12.64 -11.28
C LEU A 187 -9.76 -13.08 -12.74
N GLN A 188 -9.21 -14.25 -13.04
CA GLN A 188 -9.45 -14.93 -14.31
C GLN A 188 -10.73 -15.77 -14.23
N PRO A 189 -11.43 -15.99 -15.36
CA PRO A 189 -12.66 -16.78 -15.38
C PRO A 189 -12.46 -18.18 -14.77
N GLY A 190 -13.20 -18.48 -13.70
CA GLY A 190 -13.21 -19.78 -13.05
C GLY A 190 -11.93 -20.16 -12.29
N ILE A 191 -10.90 -19.31 -12.29
CA ILE A 191 -9.66 -19.56 -11.56
C ILE A 191 -9.75 -18.85 -10.22
N PRO A 192 -9.80 -19.59 -9.10
CA PRO A 192 -9.88 -18.97 -7.80
C PRO A 192 -8.54 -18.39 -7.35
N LEU A 193 -8.60 -17.22 -6.74
CA LEU A 193 -7.53 -16.70 -5.90
C LEU A 193 -7.74 -17.26 -4.48
N ALA A 194 -6.76 -18.00 -3.99
CA ALA A 194 -6.75 -18.52 -2.62
C ALA A 194 -5.54 -17.98 -1.87
N TRP A 195 -5.77 -17.60 -0.62
CA TRP A 195 -4.74 -17.21 0.34
C TRP A 195 -5.08 -17.75 1.74
N SER A 196 -4.05 -17.98 2.56
CA SER A 196 -4.16 -18.56 3.89
C SER A 196 -2.92 -18.21 4.71
N LEU A 197 -3.12 -17.98 6.01
CA LEU A 197 -2.07 -17.60 6.95
C LEU A 197 -1.09 -18.75 7.22
N SER A 198 -1.59 -20.00 7.26
CA SER A 198 -0.80 -21.19 7.60
C SER A 198 0.04 -21.80 6.47
N GLY A 199 0.01 -21.28 5.23
CA GLY A 199 0.89 -21.82 4.19
C GLY A 199 0.49 -21.61 2.73
N SER A 200 0.08 -20.39 2.34
CA SER A 200 -0.12 -20.10 0.92
C SER A 200 1.19 -19.83 0.16
N ILE A 201 1.23 -20.27 -1.11
CA ILE A 201 2.29 -19.93 -2.09
C ILE A 201 2.26 -18.45 -2.51
N ASN A 202 1.14 -17.77 -2.29
CA ASN A 202 0.95 -16.36 -2.62
C ASN A 202 0.95 -15.50 -1.35
N PRO A 203 1.48 -14.26 -1.40
CA PRO A 203 1.32 -13.30 -0.32
C PRO A 203 -0.15 -12.91 -0.13
N SER A 204 -0.49 -12.37 1.04
CA SER A 204 -1.84 -11.81 1.28
C SER A 204 -2.16 -10.81 0.18
N PRO A 205 -3.33 -10.91 -0.48
CA PRO A 205 -3.72 -9.95 -1.49
C PRO A 205 -4.20 -8.63 -0.87
N PHE A 206 -4.25 -8.53 0.46
CA PHE A 206 -4.60 -7.31 1.19
C PHE A 206 -3.45 -6.85 2.07
N THR A 207 -3.10 -5.57 1.94
CA THR A 207 -2.00 -4.95 2.69
C THR A 207 -2.49 -4.04 3.81
N VAL A 208 -3.79 -3.70 3.82
CA VAL A 208 -4.47 -2.85 4.83
C VAL A 208 -5.93 -3.25 5.01
N ASP A 209 -6.54 -2.78 6.10
CA ASP A 209 -7.96 -3.00 6.38
C ASP A 209 -8.85 -2.54 5.22
N VAL A 210 -9.80 -3.40 4.87
CA VAL A 210 -10.75 -3.18 3.79
C VAL A 210 -12.10 -2.79 4.41
N THR A 211 -12.73 -1.73 3.93
CA THR A 211 -14.11 -1.33 4.27
C THR A 211 -15.02 -1.37 3.04
N THR A 212 -14.43 -1.41 1.84
CA THR A 212 -15.15 -1.47 0.57
C THR A 212 -14.28 -2.15 -0.48
N LEU A 213 -14.88 -3.09 -1.20
CA LEU A 213 -14.35 -3.56 -2.48
C LEU A 213 -14.95 -2.75 -3.61
N TYR A 214 -14.14 -2.41 -4.61
CA TYR A 214 -14.59 -1.80 -5.84
C TYR A 214 -14.44 -2.80 -6.97
N VAL A 215 -15.56 -3.15 -7.59
CA VAL A 215 -15.63 -4.17 -8.63
C VAL A 215 -15.73 -3.51 -10.00
N SER A 216 -14.88 -3.93 -10.92
CA SER A 216 -14.92 -3.49 -12.32
C SER A 216 -14.99 -4.69 -13.25
N THR A 217 -15.81 -4.59 -14.28
CA THR A 217 -16.10 -5.67 -15.22
C THR A 217 -16.09 -5.15 -16.65
N THR A 218 -15.59 -5.95 -17.59
CA THR A 218 -15.79 -5.70 -19.03
C THR A 218 -16.99 -6.48 -19.57
N VAL A 219 -17.26 -7.64 -18.98
CA VAL A 219 -18.42 -8.50 -19.24
C VAL A 219 -19.15 -8.77 -17.93
N ALA A 220 -20.44 -9.11 -17.99
CA ALA A 220 -21.18 -9.47 -16.78
C ALA A 220 -20.51 -10.65 -16.06
N CYS A 221 -20.41 -10.56 -14.73
CA CYS A 221 -19.75 -11.56 -13.92
C CYS A 221 -20.47 -11.77 -12.59
N ARG A 222 -20.37 -12.97 -12.03
CA ARG A 222 -20.75 -13.29 -10.67
C ARG A 222 -19.49 -13.47 -9.83
N LEU A 223 -19.31 -12.60 -8.85
CA LEU A 223 -18.22 -12.67 -7.88
C LEU A 223 -18.68 -13.47 -6.66
N ARG A 224 -17.87 -14.45 -6.27
CA ARG A 224 -18.06 -15.22 -5.04
C ARG A 224 -16.81 -15.15 -4.19
N GLY A 225 -16.99 -15.03 -2.88
CA GLY A 225 -15.89 -14.90 -1.94
C GLY A 225 -16.20 -15.51 -0.58
N LEU A 226 -15.18 -16.01 0.07
CA LEU A 226 -15.20 -16.46 1.46
C LEU A 226 -13.94 -15.93 2.15
N PHE A 227 -14.13 -15.28 3.29
CA PHE A 227 -13.06 -14.75 4.13
C PHE A 227 -13.27 -15.35 5.51
N LEU A 228 -12.29 -16.09 6.02
CA LEU A 228 -12.28 -16.56 7.39
C LEU A 228 -11.52 -15.56 8.23
N THR A 229 -12.10 -15.10 9.34
CA THR A 229 -11.49 -14.13 10.26
C THR A 229 -11.56 -14.63 11.70
N ASN A 230 -10.63 -14.18 12.54
CA ASN A 230 -10.68 -14.34 13.99
C ASN A 230 -11.48 -13.25 14.68
#